data_AF-A0A183Q4M3-F1
#
_entry.id   AF-A0A183Q4M3-F1
#
_cell.length_a   1.000
_cell.length_b   1.000
_cell.length_c   1.000
_cell.angle_alpha   90.00
_cell.angle_beta   90.00
_cell.angle_gamma   90.00
#
_symmetry.space_group_name_H-M   'P 1'
#
loop_
_entity.id
_entity.type
_entity.pdbx_description
1 polymer ?
#
loop_
_entity_poly.entity_id
_entity_poly.type
_entity_poly.pdbx_seq_one_letter_code
_entity_poly.pdbx_strand_id
1 'polypeptide(L)'
;MVAFSNDQPQLDEMNDGGANVVEIYQCKTNKTHPLYRFPRYNNPRKLLETRLGRCGEWANCFTLFLVSAERHTNQPWFDACRLIMDWTDHVWCEVYVSIITII
;
A
#
# COMPACT_ATOMS: atom_id res chain seq x y z
N MET A 1 -6.76 -11.90 -15.97
CA MET A 1 -7.72 -10.83 -16.34
C MET A 1 -7.02 -9.86 -17.27
N VAL A 2 -7.75 -8.96 -17.92
CA VAL A 2 -7.18 -7.87 -18.74
C VAL A 2 -7.74 -6.54 -18.26
N ALA A 3 -6.94 -5.48 -18.32
CA ALA A 3 -7.41 -4.13 -18.01
C ALA A 3 -8.57 -3.77 -18.96
N PHE A 4 -9.64 -3.22 -18.40
CA PHE A 4 -10.87 -2.90 -19.13
C PHE A 4 -11.17 -1.40 -19.12
N SER A 5 -11.25 -0.79 -17.95
CA SER A 5 -11.52 0.65 -17.79
C SER A 5 -11.06 1.14 -16.42
N ASN A 6 -11.19 2.45 -16.17
CA ASN A 6 -11.14 3.02 -14.83
C ASN A 6 -12.56 3.43 -14.40
N ASP A 7 -12.79 3.47 -13.09
CA ASP A 7 -14.06 3.87 -12.48
C ASP A 7 -13.82 4.74 -11.24
N GLN A 8 -14.86 5.40 -10.77
CA GLN A 8 -14.85 6.15 -9.52
C GLN A 8 -14.94 5.19 -8.31
N PRO A 9 -14.26 5.52 -7.19
CA PRO A 9 -14.42 4.81 -5.94
C PRO A 9 -15.85 4.88 -5.42
N GLN A 10 -16.32 3.80 -4.82
CA GLN A 10 -17.52 3.79 -3.99
C GLN A 10 -17.27 4.56 -2.68
N LEU A 11 -18.34 4.90 -1.97
CA LEU A 11 -18.27 5.75 -0.79
C LEU A 11 -17.40 5.15 0.33
N ASP A 12 -17.47 3.84 0.53
CA ASP A 12 -16.64 3.09 1.48
C ASP A 12 -15.19 2.97 0.99
N GLU A 13 -14.99 2.69 -0.30
CA GLU A 13 -13.65 2.63 -0.92
C GLU A 13 -12.90 3.97 -0.76
N MET A 14 -13.62 5.08 -0.85
CA MET A 14 -13.12 6.44 -0.64
C MET A 14 -12.89 6.74 0.85
N ASN A 15 -13.91 6.56 1.70
CA ASN A 15 -13.87 7.00 3.10
C ASN A 15 -12.97 6.13 3.98
N ASP A 16 -13.05 4.80 3.84
CA ASP A 16 -12.26 3.85 4.65
C ASP A 16 -10.91 3.59 3.98
N GLY A 17 -10.91 3.40 2.66
CA GLY A 17 -9.72 2.99 1.92
C GLY A 17 -8.82 4.14 1.44
N GLY A 18 -9.33 5.37 1.37
CA GLY A 18 -8.63 6.50 0.76
C GLY A 18 -8.34 6.28 -0.73
N ALA A 19 -9.20 5.52 -1.43
CA ALA A 19 -9.07 5.32 -2.86
C ALA A 19 -9.53 6.55 -3.65
N ASN A 20 -8.76 6.92 -4.68
CA ASN A 20 -9.10 8.00 -5.62
C ASN A 20 -9.46 7.49 -7.02
N VAL A 21 -9.04 6.26 -7.35
CA VAL A 21 -9.29 5.62 -8.64
C VAL A 21 -9.49 4.12 -8.43
N VAL A 22 -10.35 3.53 -9.26
CA VAL A 22 -10.58 2.09 -9.30
C VAL A 22 -10.24 1.58 -10.70
N GLU A 23 -9.29 0.65 -10.78
CA GLU A 23 -8.99 -0.05 -12.02
C GLU A 23 -9.99 -1.21 -12.19
N ILE A 24 -10.58 -1.34 -13.37
CA ILE A 24 -11.54 -2.40 -13.69
C ILE A 24 -10.88 -3.42 -14.60
N TYR A 25 -11.03 -4.70 -14.23
CA TYR A 25 -10.47 -5.83 -14.95
C TYR A 25 -11.57 -6.78 -15.42
N GLN A 26 -11.45 -7.26 -16.66
CA GLN A 26 -12.36 -8.24 -17.25
C GLN A 26 -11.66 -9.60 -17.41
N CYS A 27 -12.43 -10.70 -17.30
CA CYS A 27 -11.93 -12.02 -17.63
C CYS A 27 -11.62 -12.12 -19.14
N LYS A 28 -10.44 -12.64 -19.49
CA LYS A 28 -9.99 -12.75 -20.89
C LYS A 28 -10.74 -13.85 -21.66
N THR A 29 -11.11 -14.93 -20.98
CA THR A 29 -11.67 -16.14 -21.60
C THR A 29 -13.20 -16.12 -21.66
N ASN A 30 -13.86 -15.45 -20.72
CA ASN A 30 -15.31 -15.35 -20.70
C ASN A 30 -15.78 -13.95 -20.25
N LYS A 31 -16.39 -13.19 -21.17
CA LYS A 31 -16.88 -11.83 -20.91
C LYS A 31 -18.13 -11.76 -20.03
N THR A 32 -18.78 -12.90 -19.74
CA THR A 32 -19.95 -12.93 -18.85
C THR A 32 -19.58 -12.97 -17.37
N HIS A 33 -18.31 -13.21 -17.03
CA HIS A 33 -17.86 -13.15 -15.65
C HIS A 33 -17.96 -11.73 -15.08
N PRO A 34 -18.21 -11.57 -13.77
CA PRO A 34 -18.22 -10.27 -13.12
C PRO A 34 -16.93 -9.49 -13.38
N LEU A 35 -17.07 -8.18 -13.52
CA LEU A 35 -15.93 -7.27 -13.57
C LEU A 35 -15.25 -7.25 -12.20
N TYR A 36 -13.93 -7.36 -12.19
CA TYR A 36 -13.13 -7.23 -10.98
C TYR A 36 -12.78 -5.76 -10.76
N ARG A 37 -13.15 -5.24 -9.59
CA ARG A 37 -12.78 -3.89 -9.15
C ARG A 37 -11.47 -3.96 -8.38
N PHE A 38 -10.55 -3.07 -8.70
CA PHE A 38 -9.29 -2.90 -7.99
C PHE A 38 -9.10 -1.45 -7.53
N PRO A 39 -9.68 -1.07 -6.37
CA PRO A 39 -9.51 0.27 -5.82
C PRO A 39 -8.07 0.50 -5.37
N ARG A 40 -7.53 1.67 -5.71
CA ARG A 40 -6.16 2.08 -5.37
C ARG A 40 -6.12 2.73 -3.99
N TYR A 41 -6.10 1.90 -2.96
CA TYR A 41 -6.16 2.32 -1.56
C TYR A 41 -4.88 3.02 -1.08
N ASN A 42 -5.03 4.11 -0.34
CA ASN A 42 -3.95 4.85 0.32
C ASN A 42 -3.96 4.71 1.85
N ASN A 43 -5.05 4.19 2.44
CA ASN A 43 -5.08 3.93 3.87
C ASN A 43 -4.34 2.62 4.19
N PRO A 44 -3.21 2.64 4.91
CA PRO A 44 -2.44 1.44 5.19
C PRO A 44 -3.19 0.44 6.07
N ARG A 45 -4.17 0.88 6.90
CA ARG A 45 -5.07 -0.03 7.61
C ARG A 45 -5.83 -0.92 6.63
N LYS A 46 -6.35 -0.35 5.55
CA LYS A 46 -7.07 -1.10 4.51
C LYS A 46 -6.15 -2.07 3.79
N LEU A 47 -4.90 -1.69 3.59
CA LEU A 47 -3.89 -2.53 2.94
C LEU A 47 -3.55 -3.79 3.77
N LEU A 48 -3.70 -3.76 5.10
CA LEU A 48 -3.57 -4.94 5.95
C LEU A 48 -4.68 -5.99 5.71
N GLU A 49 -5.87 -5.52 5.31
CA GLU A 49 -7.01 -6.37 4.96
C GLU A 49 -6.85 -6.94 3.55
N THR A 50 -6.55 -6.09 2.57
CA THR A 50 -6.52 -6.48 1.15
C THR A 50 -5.29 -7.29 0.78
N ARG A 51 -4.13 -7.01 1.39
CA ARG A 51 -2.86 -7.72 1.19
C ARG A 51 -2.45 -7.88 -0.28
N LEU A 52 -2.77 -6.88 -1.10
CA LEU A 52 -2.52 -6.87 -2.55
C LEU A 52 -2.30 -5.44 -3.02
N GLY A 53 -1.49 -5.26 -4.08
CA GLY A 53 -1.08 -3.93 -4.52
C GLY A 53 0.10 -3.91 -5.50
N ARG A 54 0.51 -2.70 -5.90
CA ARG A 54 1.77 -2.37 -6.61
C ARG A 54 2.72 -1.63 -5.66
N CYS A 55 3.84 -1.11 -6.16
CA CYS A 55 4.86 -0.39 -5.38
C CYS A 55 4.27 0.61 -4.37
N GLY A 56 3.28 1.41 -4.79
CA GLY A 56 2.54 2.37 -3.95
C GLY A 56 1.97 1.75 -2.67
N GLU A 57 1.09 0.76 -2.83
CA GLU A 57 0.46 0.07 -1.71
C GLU A 57 1.49 -0.70 -0.86
N TRP A 58 2.46 -1.36 -1.51
CA TRP A 58 3.50 -2.11 -0.82
C TRP A 58 4.39 -1.21 0.05
N ALA A 59 4.90 -0.11 -0.49
CA ALA A 59 5.75 0.82 0.25
C ALA A 59 4.99 1.52 1.38
N ASN A 60 3.71 1.87 1.16
CA ASN A 60 2.86 2.48 2.18
C ASN A 60 2.61 1.52 3.36
N CYS A 61 2.15 0.30 3.07
CA CYS A 61 1.90 -0.72 4.09
C CYS A 61 3.20 -1.14 4.81
N PHE A 62 4.32 -1.24 4.09
CA PHE A 62 5.60 -1.55 4.70
C PHE A 62 6.11 -0.42 5.60
N THR A 63 5.94 0.84 5.21
CA THR A 63 6.26 1.99 6.06
C THR A 63 5.47 1.93 7.36
N LEU A 64 4.18 1.55 7.33
CA LEU A 64 3.38 1.36 8.55
C LEU A 64 4.02 0.32 9.48
N PHE A 65 4.48 -0.81 8.96
CA PHE A 65 5.18 -1.81 9.78
C PHE A 65 6.47 -1.27 10.38
N LEU A 66 7.27 -0.54 9.60
CA LEU A 66 8.53 0.02 10.08
C LEU A 66 8.34 1.02 11.22
N VAL A 67 7.36 1.93 11.11
CA VAL A 67 7.09 2.93 12.16
C VAL A 67 6.36 2.35 13.37
N SER A 68 5.69 1.21 13.20
CA SER A 68 4.98 0.51 14.28
C SER A 68 5.84 -0.54 14.99
N ALA A 69 7.03 -0.84 14.45
CA ALA A 69 7.95 -1.80 15.04
C ALA A 69 8.57 -1.23 16.32
N GLU A 70 8.37 -1.93 17.44
CA GLU A 70 8.90 -1.55 18.75
C GLU A 70 9.84 -2.62 19.30
N ARG A 71 10.84 -2.17 20.07
CA ARG A 71 11.69 -3.02 20.90
C ARG A 71 10.91 -3.44 22.15
N HIS A 72 11.42 -4.45 22.85
CA HIS A 72 10.87 -4.86 24.16
C HIS A 72 10.81 -3.74 25.22
N THR A 73 11.53 -2.64 25.00
CA THR A 73 11.54 -1.44 25.83
C THR A 73 10.45 -0.41 25.48
N ASN A 74 9.50 -0.76 24.61
CA ASN A 74 8.50 0.16 24.03
C ASN A 74 9.15 1.40 23.37
N GLN A 75 10.33 1.21 22.78
CA GLN A 75 11.01 2.23 21.98
C GLN A 75 10.92 1.83 20.51
N PRO A 76 10.83 2.79 19.57
CA PRO A 76 10.87 2.49 18.15
C PRO A 76 12.10 1.64 17.80
N TRP A 77 11.91 0.67 16.90
CA TRP A 77 13.03 -0.16 16.44
C TRP A 77 14.04 0.65 15.63
N PHE A 78 13.52 1.57 14.81
CA PHE A 78 14.28 2.46 13.94
C PHE A 78 14.08 3.91 14.36
N ASP A 79 15.15 4.70 14.39
CA ASP A 79 15.06 6.10 14.84
C ASP A 79 14.34 7.00 13.84
N ALA A 80 14.40 6.63 12.54
CA ALA A 80 13.69 7.32 11.49
C ALA A 80 13.36 6.37 10.33
N CYS A 81 12.17 6.54 9.75
CA CYS A 81 11.73 5.89 8.52
C CYS A 81 11.18 6.95 7.57
N ARG A 82 11.44 6.81 6.27
CA ARG A 82 10.95 7.73 5.23
C ARG A 82 10.28 6.93 4.13
N LEU A 83 9.13 7.40 3.68
CA LEU A 83 8.51 6.97 2.42
C LEU A 83 9.04 7.88 1.31
N ILE A 84 9.82 7.31 0.40
CA ILE A 84 10.45 8.04 -0.70
C ILE A 84 9.60 7.90 -1.96
N MET A 85 9.38 9.03 -2.63
CA MET A 85 8.74 9.10 -3.94
C MET A 85 9.76 9.49 -4.99
N ASP A 86 9.83 8.66 -6.02
CA ASP A 86 10.55 8.96 -7.25
C ASP A 86 9.57 9.35 -8.36
N TRP A 87 9.99 10.33 -9.14
CA TRP A 87 9.16 10.91 -10.20
C TRP A 87 9.02 9.99 -11.41
N THR A 88 9.75 8.86 -11.47
CA THR A 88 9.65 7.86 -12.54
C THR A 88 8.68 6.71 -12.20
N ASP A 89 7.64 7.00 -11.39
CA ASP A 89 6.57 6.08 -10.99
C ASP A 89 7.05 4.94 -10.07
N HIS A 90 7.94 5.27 -9.13
CA HIS A 90 8.38 4.34 -8.10
C HIS A 90 8.38 4.95 -6.70
N VAL A 91 8.18 4.11 -5.69
CA VAL A 91 8.22 4.51 -4.28
C VAL A 91 8.88 3.40 -3.47
N TRP A 92 9.59 3.76 -2.41
CA TRP A 92 10.25 2.82 -1.50
C TRP A 92 10.39 3.40 -0.09
N CYS A 93 11.00 2.63 0.82
CA CYS A 93 11.26 3.05 2.19
C CYS A 93 12.76 3.21 2.44
N GLU A 94 13.16 4.29 3.11
CA GLU A 94 14.50 4.44 3.70
C GLU A 94 14.41 4.36 5.22
N VAL A 95 15.37 3.70 5.84
CA VAL A 95 15.38 3.45 7.28
C VAL A 95 16.74 3.85 7.85
N TYR A 96 16.72 4.66 8.91
CA TYR A 96 17.93 4.99 9.65
C TYR A 96 18.23 3.88 10.65
N VAL A 97 19.42 3.28 10.50
CA VAL A 97 19.91 2.23 11.40
C VAL A 97 21.05 2.80 12.21
N SER A 98 20.79 3.10 13.49
CA SER A 98 21.86 3.42 14.44
C SER A 98 22.74 2.19 14.64
N ILE A 99 24.06 2.38 14.55
CA ILE A 99 25.02 1.39 15.07
C ILE A 99 24.90 1.43 16.59
N ILE A 100 24.19 0.44 17.15
CA ILE A 100 24.30 0.14 18.57
C ILE A 100 25.61 -0.63 18.73
N THR A 101 26.68 0.06 19.11
CA THR A 101 27.85 -0.61 19.67
C THR A 101 27.37 -1.30 20.94
N ILE A 102 27.27 -2.63 20.91
CA ILE A 102 27.15 -3.45 22.11
C ILE A 102 28.51 -3.31 22.82
N ILE A 103 28.63 -2.33 23.71
CA ILE A 103 29.69 -2.25 24.72
C ILE A 103 29.11 -2.69 26.05
#